data_AF-A0A1H1G3K0-F1
#
_entry.id   AF-A0A1H1G3K0-F1
#
_cell.length_a   1.000
_cell.length_b   1.000
_cell.length_c   1.000
_cell.angle_alpha   90.00
_cell.angle_beta   90.00
_cell.angle_gamma   90.00
#
_symmetry.space_group_name_H-M   'P 1'
#
loop_
_entity.id
_entity.type
_entity.pdbx_description
1 polymer ?
#
loop_
_entity_poly.entity_id
_entity_poly.type
_entity_poly.pdbx_seq_one_letter_code
_entity_poly.pdbx_strand_id
1 'polypeptide(L)'
;MSKQAHIRVEDESVFLSGEDRRLDLGSLSDLYDLVGGESYTIEYDERAASAPWVETDDDRTFTFEVREAIDGLPFGGGYAERVADASMEQTESGVPERTEVFADVLMQIWDSKGNPEELAEFHE
;
A
#
# COMPACT_ATOMS: atom_id res chain seq x y z
N MET A 1 -0.35 18.01 1.82
CA MET A 1 0.64 17.59 0.81
C MET A 1 0.28 18.17 -0.56
N SER A 2 1.23 18.18 -1.52
CA SER A 2 0.95 18.56 -2.92
C SER A 2 0.02 17.56 -3.61
N LYS A 3 -0.57 17.94 -4.75
CA LYS A 3 -1.49 17.11 -5.55
C LYS A 3 -0.86 15.82 -6.11
N GLN A 4 0.47 15.77 -6.18
CA GLN A 4 1.23 14.61 -6.64
C GLN A 4 2.30 14.32 -5.59
N ALA A 5 2.14 13.21 -4.89
CA ALA A 5 3.14 12.68 -3.97
C ALA A 5 3.42 11.23 -4.35
N HIS A 6 4.62 10.76 -4.06
CA HIS A 6 5.07 9.42 -4.37
C HIS A 6 5.69 8.80 -3.13
N ILE A 7 5.47 7.51 -2.96
CA ILE A 7 6.18 6.76 -1.93
C ILE A 7 7.64 6.62 -2.36
N ARG A 8 8.54 6.74 -1.40
CA ARG A 8 9.97 6.53 -1.58
C ARG A 8 10.50 5.64 -0.48
N VAL A 9 11.32 4.67 -0.89
CA VAL A 9 12.04 3.79 0.03
C VAL A 9 13.53 4.10 -0.06
N GLU A 10 14.10 4.61 1.03
CA GLU A 10 15.52 4.91 1.15
C GLU A 10 16.10 4.03 2.26
N ASP A 11 16.94 3.08 1.87
CA ASP A 11 17.46 2.02 2.76
C ASP A 11 16.30 1.27 3.45
N GLU A 12 16.11 1.49 4.76
CA GLU A 12 15.04 0.91 5.58
C GLU A 12 13.91 1.89 5.88
N SER A 13 13.95 3.12 5.40
CA SER A 13 12.97 4.15 5.77
C SER A 13 12.03 4.47 4.63
N VAL A 14 10.75 4.62 4.95
CA VAL A 14 9.67 4.83 3.98
C VAL A 14 9.10 6.24 4.15
N PHE A 15 8.90 6.93 3.03
CA PHE A 15 8.46 8.32 3.05
C PHE A 15 7.47 8.62 1.95
N LEU A 16 6.58 9.56 2.23
CA LEU A 16 5.80 10.22 1.20
C LEU A 16 6.53 11.48 0.74
N SER A 17 7.04 11.47 -0.48
CA SER A 17 7.71 12.61 -1.11
C SER A 17 6.75 13.40 -2.00
N GLY A 18 6.50 14.66 -1.65
CA GLY A 18 5.86 15.65 -2.52
C GLY A 18 6.85 16.73 -2.99
N GLU A 19 6.38 17.72 -3.74
CA GLU A 19 7.24 18.77 -4.34
C GLU A 19 8.14 19.51 -3.34
N ASP A 20 7.60 19.89 -2.18
CA ASP A 20 8.33 20.71 -1.19
C ASP A 20 8.43 20.05 0.19
N ARG A 21 7.86 18.85 0.35
CA ARG A 21 7.72 18.21 1.66
C ARG A 21 7.88 16.71 1.57
N ARG A 22 8.53 16.16 2.57
CA ARG A 22 8.66 14.73 2.82
C ARG A 22 7.98 14.42 4.14
N LEU A 23 7.14 13.39 4.14
CA LEU A 23 6.50 12.86 5.34
C LEU A 23 7.11 11.50 5.66
N ASP A 24 7.56 11.32 6.90
CA ASP A 24 8.02 10.04 7.42
C ASP A 24 6.83 9.09 7.59
N LEU A 25 6.93 7.87 7.07
CA LEU A 25 5.92 6.81 7.16
C LEU A 25 6.38 5.64 8.05
N GLY A 26 7.57 5.71 8.65
CA GLY A 26 8.17 4.65 9.45
C GLY A 26 9.18 3.81 8.67
N SER A 27 9.45 2.60 9.19
CA SER A 27 10.43 1.70 8.59
C SER A 27 9.78 0.68 7.65
N LEU A 28 10.57 0.19 6.69
CA LEU A 28 10.18 -0.86 5.77
C LEU A 28 10.00 -2.20 6.51
N SER A 29 10.81 -2.43 7.54
CA SER A 29 10.72 -3.61 8.41
C SER A 29 9.39 -3.64 9.16
N ASP A 30 8.98 -2.52 9.76
CA ASP A 30 7.66 -2.40 10.40
C ASP A 30 6.53 -2.62 9.38
N LEU A 31 6.69 -2.11 8.16
CA LEU A 31 5.72 -2.31 7.09
C LEU A 31 5.62 -3.80 6.70
N TYR A 32 6.73 -4.52 6.62
CA TYR A 32 6.74 -5.96 6.35
C TYR A 32 6.03 -6.75 7.46
N ASP A 33 6.27 -6.42 8.72
CA ASP A 33 5.58 -7.04 9.84
C ASP A 33 4.05 -6.85 9.76
N LEU A 34 3.60 -5.69 9.26
CA LEU A 34 2.18 -5.39 9.11
C LEU A 34 1.53 -6.09 7.90
N VAL A 35 2.23 -6.17 6.75
CA VAL A 35 1.68 -6.79 5.53
C VAL A 35 1.90 -8.30 5.44
N GLY A 36 2.57 -8.88 6.44
CA GLY A 36 2.80 -10.33 6.54
C GLY A 36 4.08 -10.83 5.85
N GLY A 37 4.98 -9.93 5.42
CA GLY A 37 6.29 -10.27 4.89
C GLY A 37 6.84 -9.30 3.84
N GLU A 38 7.95 -9.69 3.21
CA GLU A 38 8.60 -8.93 2.12
C GLU A 38 7.85 -9.04 0.79
N SER A 39 6.96 -10.03 0.68
CA SER A 39 6.12 -10.28 -0.48
C SER A 39 4.66 -10.28 -0.09
N TYR A 40 3.82 -9.72 -0.96
CA TYR A 40 2.37 -9.72 -0.80
C TYR A 40 1.73 -10.52 -1.94
N THR A 41 0.73 -11.33 -1.61
CA THR A 41 0.02 -12.17 -2.58
C THR A 41 -1.42 -11.68 -2.68
N ILE A 42 -1.81 -11.27 -3.88
CA ILE A 42 -3.21 -10.95 -4.21
C ILE A 42 -3.85 -12.21 -4.80
N GLU A 43 -5.02 -12.57 -4.30
CA GLU A 43 -5.90 -13.57 -4.91
C GLU A 43 -6.88 -12.87 -5.87
N TYR A 44 -6.98 -13.36 -7.10
CA TYR A 44 -7.95 -12.86 -8.07
C TYR A 44 -9.22 -13.71 -8.05
N ASP A 45 -10.37 -13.04 -8.05
CA ASP A 45 -11.63 -13.71 -8.31
C ASP A 45 -11.66 -14.34 -9.71
N GLU A 46 -12.52 -15.35 -9.89
CA GLU A 46 -12.67 -16.11 -11.15
C GLU A 46 -12.80 -15.19 -12.38
N ARG A 47 -13.49 -14.06 -12.21
CA ARG A 47 -13.70 -13.07 -13.27
C ARG A 47 -12.44 -12.25 -13.55
N ALA A 48 -11.75 -11.78 -12.52
CA ALA A 48 -10.57 -10.94 -12.66
C ALA A 48 -9.35 -11.74 -13.19
N ALA A 49 -9.20 -13.00 -12.78
CA ALA A 49 -8.18 -13.92 -13.28
C ALA A 49 -8.31 -14.24 -14.77
N SER A 50 -9.50 -14.05 -15.36
CA SER A 50 -9.74 -14.28 -16.79
C SER A 50 -9.29 -13.14 -17.70
N ALA A 51 -8.83 -12.02 -17.13
CA ALA A 51 -8.40 -10.87 -17.90
C ALA A 51 -7.07 -11.13 -18.63
N PRO A 52 -6.93 -10.76 -19.92
CA PRO A 52 -5.77 -11.10 -20.74
C PRO A 52 -4.48 -10.37 -20.34
N TRP A 53 -4.55 -9.42 -19.40
CA TRP A 53 -3.40 -8.70 -18.84
C TRP A 53 -3.00 -9.20 -17.45
N VAL A 54 -3.68 -10.23 -16.93
CA VAL A 54 -3.41 -10.83 -15.62
C VAL A 54 -2.62 -12.10 -15.84
N GLU A 55 -1.29 -12.03 -15.66
CA GLU A 55 -0.46 -13.22 -15.52
C GLU A 55 -0.58 -13.71 -14.08
N THR A 56 -1.47 -14.68 -13.86
CA THR A 56 -1.61 -15.38 -12.58
C THR A 56 -0.98 -16.76 -12.65
N ASP A 57 -0.46 -17.23 -11.53
CA ASP A 57 -0.07 -18.64 -11.37
C ASP A 57 -1.30 -19.56 -11.47
N ASP A 58 -1.08 -20.89 -11.52
CA ASP A 58 -2.14 -21.91 -11.59
C ASP A 58 -3.23 -21.74 -10.49
N ASP A 59 -2.89 -21.10 -9.36
CA ASP A 59 -3.79 -20.83 -8.23
C ASP A 59 -4.54 -19.49 -8.32
N ARG A 60 -4.48 -18.76 -9.45
CA ARG A 60 -5.11 -17.43 -9.63
C ARG A 60 -4.57 -16.35 -8.68
N THR A 61 -3.30 -16.48 -8.31
CA THR A 61 -2.62 -15.55 -7.42
C THR A 61 -1.56 -14.74 -8.17
N PHE A 62 -1.28 -13.55 -7.70
CA PHE A 62 -0.12 -12.76 -8.10
C PHE A 62 0.67 -12.33 -6.87
N THR A 63 1.93 -12.72 -6.83
CA THR A 63 2.85 -12.38 -5.73
C THR A 63 3.87 -11.36 -6.21
N PHE A 64 4.13 -10.33 -5.42
CA PHE A 64 5.11 -9.30 -5.73
C PHE A 64 5.88 -8.85 -4.49
N GLU A 65 7.08 -8.31 -4.70
CA GLU A 65 7.89 -7.72 -3.64
C GLU A 65 7.32 -6.37 -3.19
N VAL A 66 7.05 -6.24 -1.89
CA VAL A 66 6.41 -5.05 -1.30
C VAL A 66 7.24 -3.80 -1.56
N ARG A 67 8.56 -3.89 -1.38
CA ARG A 67 9.49 -2.77 -1.63
C ARG A 67 9.39 -2.24 -3.05
N GLU A 68 9.43 -3.14 -4.03
CA GLU A 68 9.39 -2.77 -5.45
C GLU A 68 8.02 -2.22 -5.84
N ALA A 69 6.94 -2.75 -5.24
CA ALA A 69 5.59 -2.29 -5.52
C ALA A 69 5.29 -0.89 -4.97
N ILE A 70 5.93 -0.48 -3.88
CA ILE A 70 5.69 0.84 -3.27
C ILE A 70 6.69 1.90 -3.71
N ASP A 71 7.95 1.58 -4.03
CA ASP A 71 8.93 2.63 -4.38
C ASP A 71 8.56 3.33 -5.70
N GLY A 72 8.38 4.65 -5.64
CA GLY A 72 7.94 5.46 -6.77
C GLY A 72 6.43 5.44 -7.03
N LEU A 73 5.65 4.64 -6.28
CA LEU A 73 4.21 4.54 -6.45
C LEU A 73 3.55 5.91 -6.19
N PRO A 74 2.78 6.47 -7.16
CA PRO A 74 1.99 7.66 -6.93
C PRO A 74 0.99 7.42 -5.81
N PHE A 75 1.03 8.27 -4.80
CA PHE A 75 0.23 8.14 -3.59
C PHE A 75 -0.32 9.51 -3.23
N GLY A 76 -1.56 9.76 -3.61
CA GLY A 76 -2.21 11.07 -3.52
C GLY A 76 -3.70 10.95 -3.21
N GLY A 77 -4.38 12.09 -3.16
CA GLY A 77 -5.81 12.16 -2.82
C GLY A 77 -6.08 11.90 -1.34
N GLY A 78 -7.32 11.49 -1.03
CA GLY A 78 -7.77 11.28 0.35
C GLY A 78 -6.95 10.27 1.15
N TYR A 79 -6.32 9.30 0.47
CA TYR A 79 -5.40 8.33 1.09
C TYR A 79 -4.16 9.00 1.69
N ALA A 80 -3.53 9.91 0.94
CA ALA A 80 -2.37 10.65 1.41
C ALA A 80 -2.71 11.58 2.59
N GLU A 81 -3.92 12.15 2.61
CA GLU A 81 -4.40 12.98 3.72
C GLU A 81 -4.67 12.16 4.97
N ARG A 82 -5.28 10.97 4.84
CA ARG A 82 -5.50 10.04 5.95
C ARG A 82 -4.19 9.62 6.61
N VAL A 83 -3.18 9.27 5.81
CA VAL A 83 -1.84 8.95 6.31
C VAL A 83 -1.13 10.19 6.91
N ALA A 84 -1.38 11.39 6.35
CA ALA A 84 -0.82 12.63 6.90
C ALA A 84 -1.32 12.96 8.31
N ASP A 85 -2.60 12.68 8.57
CA ASP A 85 -3.28 13.00 9.82
C ASP A 85 -2.86 12.06 10.96
N ALA A 86 -2.46 10.84 10.61
CA ALA A 86 -2.00 9.83 11.55
C ALA A 86 -0.69 10.24 12.25
N SER A 87 -0.57 9.86 13.53
CA SER A 87 0.55 10.22 14.39
C SER A 87 1.80 9.34 14.13
N MET A 88 2.97 9.79 14.58
CA MET A 88 4.19 8.95 14.66
C MET A 88 4.35 8.30 16.04
N GLU A 89 3.30 8.33 16.88
CA GLU A 89 3.34 7.65 18.18
C GLU A 89 3.21 6.15 17.97
N GLN A 90 3.91 5.38 18.82
CA GLN A 90 3.86 3.92 18.75
C GLN A 90 2.49 3.41 19.22
N THR A 91 1.95 2.46 18.47
CA THR A 91 0.72 1.75 18.80
C THR A 91 1.01 0.52 19.66
N GLU A 92 -0.04 -0.24 19.97
CA GLU A 92 0.04 -1.53 20.67
C GLU A 92 0.87 -2.57 19.89
N SER A 93 0.96 -2.41 18.57
CA SER A 93 1.76 -3.26 17.68
C SER A 93 3.26 -2.93 17.71
N GLY A 94 3.66 -1.87 18.43
CA GLY A 94 5.06 -1.44 18.55
C GLY A 94 5.59 -0.66 17.34
N VAL A 95 4.70 -0.28 16.42
CA VAL A 95 5.03 0.50 15.21
C VAL A 95 4.31 1.86 15.24
N PRO A 96 4.75 2.88 14.47
CA PRO A 96 4.04 4.15 14.41
C PRO A 96 2.61 3.99 13.87
N GLU A 97 1.63 4.70 14.44
CA GLU A 97 0.24 4.70 13.97
C GLU A 97 0.13 5.01 12.47
N ARG A 98 0.92 5.98 12.00
CA ARG A 98 1.01 6.30 10.58
C ARG A 98 1.46 5.13 9.72
N THR A 99 2.35 4.28 10.20
CA THR A 99 2.80 3.07 9.50
C THR A 99 1.66 2.06 9.40
N GLU A 100 0.87 1.88 10.46
CA GLU A 100 -0.32 1.01 10.42
C GLU A 100 -1.34 1.51 9.42
N VAL A 101 -1.68 2.81 9.45
CA VAL A 101 -2.62 3.42 8.51
C VAL A 101 -2.11 3.33 7.08
N PHE A 102 -0.81 3.47 6.87
CA PHE A 102 -0.20 3.33 5.55
C PHE A 102 -0.29 1.88 5.03
N ALA A 103 0.04 0.90 5.87
CA ALA A 103 -0.07 -0.52 5.53
C ALA A 103 -1.52 -0.92 5.20
N ASP A 104 -2.47 -0.50 6.03
CA ASP A 104 -3.91 -0.71 5.85
C ASP A 104 -4.38 -0.20 4.48
N VAL A 105 -3.97 1.03 4.11
CA VAL A 105 -4.33 1.62 2.82
C VAL A 105 -3.70 0.85 1.65
N LEU A 106 -2.44 0.40 1.76
CA LEU A 106 -1.77 -0.37 0.71
C LEU A 106 -2.48 -1.71 0.46
N MET A 107 -2.77 -2.45 1.54
CA MET A 107 -3.46 -3.73 1.46
C MET A 107 -4.85 -3.56 0.82
N GLN A 108 -5.62 -2.54 1.25
CA GLN A 108 -6.90 -2.21 0.61
C GLN A 108 -6.77 -1.96 -0.90
N ILE A 109 -5.76 -1.19 -1.34
CA ILE A 109 -5.53 -0.91 -2.76
C ILE A 109 -5.13 -2.19 -3.51
N TRP A 110 -4.35 -3.09 -2.90
CA TRP A 110 -3.91 -4.33 -3.52
C TRP A 110 -5.02 -5.36 -3.61
N ASP A 111 -5.77 -5.58 -2.53
CA ASP A 111 -6.91 -6.51 -2.51
C ASP A 111 -7.99 -6.05 -3.49
N SER A 112 -8.23 -4.74 -3.57
CA SER A 112 -9.11 -4.13 -4.57
C SER A 112 -8.69 -4.40 -6.03
N LYS A 113 -7.40 -4.62 -6.30
CA LYS A 113 -6.94 -5.03 -7.65
C LYS A 113 -7.23 -6.49 -7.94
N GLY A 114 -7.25 -7.34 -6.91
CA GLY A 114 -7.70 -8.73 -7.00
C GLY A 114 -9.20 -8.84 -7.23
N ASN A 115 -9.95 -7.93 -6.61
CA ASN A 115 -11.40 -7.88 -6.65
C ASN A 115 -11.96 -6.50 -7.05
N PRO A 116 -12.04 -6.17 -8.35
CA PRO A 116 -12.50 -4.87 -8.82
C PRO A 116 -13.99 -4.59 -8.56
N GLU A 117 -14.80 -5.58 -8.15
CA GLU A 117 -16.21 -5.37 -7.78
C GLU A 117 -16.34 -4.77 -6.36
N GLU A 118 -15.42 -5.04 -5.43
CA GLU A 118 -15.39 -4.42 -4.09
C GLU A 118 -15.16 -2.90 -4.13
N LEU A 119 -14.49 -2.38 -5.18
CA LEU A 119 -14.30 -0.94 -5.38
C LEU A 119 -15.58 -0.19 -5.77
N ALA A 120 -16.59 -0.88 -6.28
CA ALA A 120 -17.83 -0.26 -6.74
C ALA A 120 -18.81 0.06 -5.60
N GLU A 121 -18.70 -0.60 -4.45
CA GLU A 121 -19.63 -0.45 -3.32
C GLU A 121 -19.27 0.72 -2.36
N PHE A 122 -18.06 1.30 -2.46
CA PHE A 122 -17.64 2.44 -1.63
C PHE A 122 -17.96 3.82 -2.24
N HIS A 123 -18.64 3.84 -3.39
CA HIS A 123 -19.02 5.05 -4.13
C HIS A 123 -20.55 5.18 -4.33
N GLU A 124 -21.35 4.79 -3.33
CA GLU A 124 -22.78 5.16 -3.24
C GLU A 124 -23.06 6.27 -2.21
#